data_AF-A0A967JRS5-F1
#
_entry.id   AF-A0A967JRS5-F1
#
_cell.length_a   1.000
_cell.length_b   1.000
_cell.length_c   1.000
_cell.angle_alpha   90.00
_cell.angle_beta   90.00
_cell.angle_gamma   90.00
#
_symmetry.space_group_name_H-M   'P 1'
#
loop_
_entity.id
_entity.type
_entity.pdbx_description
1 polymer ?
#
loop_
_entity_poly.entity_id
_entity_poly.type
_entity_poly.pdbx_seq_one_letter_code
_entity_poly.pdbx_strand_id
1 'polypeptide(L)'
;MKKAPLSVDELHERLEELCSMVLTVRRSVRGAAEDLAAFDRPAQERFLAAVELVTSTSDELAYNFCMFGRGALRLLDAAKWDDWVQHILATYDRGGVLKSIVAMQRAPDYVAAARATRAGVALEELAGALEHFLLGLAGRPLKIAPAETAWTDTETVYLPAAVERFGERERNLHLLKATAVHLWAQAWFGTW
;
A
#
# COMPACT_ATOMS: atom_id res chain seq x y z
N MET A 1 26.61 -16.35 8.90
CA MET A 1 26.03 -17.62 8.41
C MET A 1 24.52 -17.43 8.29
N LYS A 2 23.91 -17.67 7.12
CA LYS A 2 22.44 -17.61 7.00
C LYS A 2 21.85 -18.79 7.78
N LYS A 3 21.01 -18.52 8.79
CA LYS A 3 20.31 -19.58 9.54
C LYS A 3 19.37 -20.34 8.60
N ALA A 4 19.31 -21.66 8.75
CA ALA A 4 18.36 -22.48 8.00
C ALA A 4 16.90 -22.07 8.34
N PRO A 5 15.96 -22.20 7.39
CA PRO A 5 14.53 -22.10 7.68
C PRO A 5 14.14 -23.05 8.81
N LEU A 6 13.21 -22.61 9.64
CA LEU A 6 12.60 -23.43 10.68
C LEU A 6 11.74 -24.51 10.02
N SER A 7 11.76 -25.70 10.60
CA SER A 7 10.86 -26.79 10.29
C SER A 7 9.42 -26.46 10.68
N VAL A 8 8.46 -27.24 10.15
CA VAL A 8 7.05 -27.12 10.53
C VAL A 8 6.86 -27.31 12.04
N ASP A 9 7.55 -28.27 12.63
CA ASP A 9 7.39 -28.56 14.07
C ASP A 9 7.96 -27.44 14.94
N GLU A 10 9.13 -26.88 14.60
CA GLU A 10 9.68 -25.71 15.32
C GLU A 10 8.78 -24.47 15.18
N LEU A 11 8.21 -24.24 13.99
CA LEU A 11 7.26 -23.14 13.77
C LEU A 11 5.97 -23.35 14.56
N HIS A 12 5.48 -24.58 14.58
CA HIS A 12 4.27 -24.95 15.29
C HIS A 12 4.43 -24.73 16.80
N GLU A 13 5.51 -25.24 17.39
CA GLU A 13 5.80 -25.09 18.82
C GLU A 13 5.86 -23.62 19.24
N ARG A 14 6.57 -22.78 18.47
CA ARG A 14 6.66 -21.33 18.76
C ARG A 14 5.30 -20.62 18.63
N LEU A 15 4.53 -20.92 17.59
CA LEU A 15 3.20 -20.32 17.43
C LEU A 15 2.23 -20.81 18.51
N GLU A 16 2.38 -22.05 18.96
CA GLU A 16 1.58 -22.60 20.07
C GLU A 16 1.88 -21.90 21.38
N GLU A 17 3.15 -21.66 21.69
CA GLU A 17 3.56 -20.87 22.86
C GLU A 17 2.94 -19.47 22.83
N LEU A 18 3.08 -18.77 21.69
CA LEU A 18 2.59 -17.39 21.50
C LEU A 18 1.06 -17.24 21.52
N CYS A 19 0.31 -18.30 21.20
CA CYS A 19 -1.16 -18.27 21.16
C CYS A 19 -1.81 -19.14 22.23
N SER A 20 -1.03 -19.68 23.17
CA SER A 20 -1.44 -20.75 24.11
C SER A 20 -2.75 -20.47 24.85
N MET A 21 -3.03 -19.21 25.18
CA MET A 21 -4.23 -18.78 25.92
C MET A 21 -5.56 -18.97 25.15
N VAL A 22 -5.52 -19.10 23.82
CA VAL A 22 -6.73 -19.17 22.97
C VAL A 22 -6.83 -20.44 22.13
N LEU A 23 -5.82 -21.32 22.22
CA LEU A 23 -5.83 -22.59 21.50
C LEU A 23 -6.79 -23.59 22.14
N THR A 24 -7.39 -24.42 21.28
CA THR A 24 -8.24 -25.55 21.67
C THR A 24 -8.06 -26.66 20.64
N VAL A 25 -8.67 -27.83 20.87
CA VAL A 25 -8.65 -28.95 19.90
C VAL A 25 -9.12 -28.51 18.49
N ARG A 26 -10.03 -27.54 18.40
CA ARG A 26 -10.55 -27.02 17.12
C ARG A 26 -9.81 -25.78 16.62
N ARG A 27 -8.95 -25.18 17.45
CA ARG A 27 -8.20 -23.95 17.15
C ARG A 27 -6.72 -24.26 17.25
N SER A 28 -6.15 -24.73 16.13
CA SER A 28 -4.73 -25.08 16.02
C SER A 28 -4.01 -24.14 15.05
N VAL A 29 -2.74 -23.85 15.35
CA VAL A 29 -1.82 -23.07 14.51
C VAL A 29 -0.97 -23.95 13.59
N ARG A 30 -1.20 -25.28 13.55
CA ARG A 30 -0.42 -26.19 12.69
C ARG A 30 -0.51 -25.83 11.22
N GLY A 31 -1.70 -25.53 10.70
CA GLY A 31 -1.85 -25.09 9.31
C GLY A 31 -1.11 -23.77 9.03
N ALA A 32 -0.97 -22.90 10.05
CA ALA A 32 -0.17 -21.69 9.92
C ALA A 32 1.34 -22.00 9.82
N ALA A 33 1.82 -22.94 10.63
CA ALA A 33 3.20 -23.41 10.60
C ALA A 33 3.57 -24.10 9.27
N GLU A 34 2.67 -24.92 8.73
CA GLU A 34 2.82 -25.58 7.43
C GLU A 34 2.98 -24.55 6.29
N ASP A 35 2.13 -23.52 6.26
CA ASP A 35 2.23 -22.43 5.29
C ASP A 35 3.54 -21.64 5.44
N LEU A 36 3.97 -21.38 6.68
CA LEU A 36 5.19 -20.62 6.98
C LEU A 36 6.48 -21.38 6.65
N ALA A 37 6.46 -22.71 6.65
CA ALA A 37 7.61 -23.53 6.29
C ALA A 37 8.06 -23.34 4.83
N ALA A 38 7.18 -22.83 3.96
CA ALA A 38 7.50 -22.49 2.57
C ALA A 38 8.32 -21.19 2.42
N PHE A 39 8.46 -20.39 3.48
CA PHE A 39 9.18 -19.12 3.45
C PHE A 39 10.63 -19.26 3.96
N ASP A 40 11.45 -18.26 3.63
CA ASP A 40 12.82 -18.21 4.12
C ASP A 40 12.87 -17.83 5.62
N ARG A 41 14.03 -18.11 6.24
CA ARG A 41 14.21 -17.85 7.68
C ARG A 41 13.91 -16.39 8.08
N PRO A 42 14.35 -15.36 7.33
CA PRO A 42 13.98 -13.97 7.65
C PRO A 42 12.48 -13.69 7.62
N ALA A 43 11.72 -14.21 6.64
CA ALA A 43 10.27 -14.03 6.59
C ALA A 43 9.56 -14.76 7.73
N GLN A 44 10.01 -15.97 8.08
CA GLN A 44 9.50 -16.72 9.23
C GLN A 44 9.68 -15.96 10.54
N GLU A 45 10.90 -15.47 10.83
CA GLU A 45 11.17 -14.70 12.06
C GLU A 45 10.38 -13.39 12.09
N ARG A 46 10.20 -12.73 10.95
CA ARG A 46 9.37 -11.51 10.86
C ARG A 46 7.91 -11.78 11.20
N PHE A 47 7.37 -12.92 10.75
CA PHE A 47 6.03 -13.33 11.10
C PHE A 47 5.89 -13.64 12.58
N LEU A 48 6.82 -14.40 13.14
CA LEU A 48 6.84 -14.74 14.58
C LEU A 48 6.91 -13.48 15.45
N ALA A 49 7.79 -12.54 15.12
CA ALA A 49 7.88 -11.26 15.82
C ALA A 49 6.58 -10.43 15.73
N ALA A 50 5.88 -10.48 14.59
CA ALA A 50 4.59 -9.83 14.46
C ALA A 50 3.52 -10.50 15.32
N VAL A 51 3.49 -11.84 15.39
CA VAL A 51 2.57 -12.57 16.28
C VAL A 51 2.85 -12.22 17.74
N GLU A 52 4.12 -12.21 18.16
CA GLU A 52 4.52 -11.81 19.51
C GLU A 52 4.05 -10.38 19.86
N LEU A 53 4.26 -9.43 18.94
CA LEU A 53 3.76 -8.07 19.10
C LEU A 53 2.22 -8.04 19.23
N VAL A 54 1.50 -8.76 18.38
CA VAL A 54 0.04 -8.78 18.38
C VAL A 54 -0.51 -9.46 19.65
N THR A 55 0.12 -10.54 20.13
CA THR A 55 -0.25 -11.24 21.38
C THR A 55 -0.19 -10.28 22.57
N SER A 56 0.79 -9.37 22.62
CA SER A 56 0.88 -8.36 23.69
C SER A 56 -0.34 -7.44 23.77
N THR A 57 -1.12 -7.34 22.70
CA THR A 57 -2.35 -6.54 22.61
C THR A 57 -3.61 -7.40 22.78
N SER A 58 -3.66 -8.58 22.15
CA SER A 58 -4.81 -9.50 22.23
C SER A 58 -4.45 -10.89 21.72
N ASP A 59 -4.62 -11.91 22.57
CA ASP A 59 -4.44 -13.32 22.18
C ASP A 59 -5.39 -13.74 21.05
N GLU A 60 -6.65 -13.26 21.08
CA GLU A 60 -7.64 -13.56 20.04
C GLU A 60 -7.22 -12.94 18.71
N LEU A 61 -6.69 -11.70 18.71
CA LEU A 61 -6.17 -11.10 17.49
C LEU A 61 -4.93 -11.84 16.98
N ALA A 62 -4.03 -12.28 17.86
CA ALA A 62 -2.83 -13.01 17.49
C ALA A 62 -3.16 -14.34 16.79
N TYR A 63 -4.12 -15.10 17.33
CA TYR A 63 -4.61 -16.29 16.66
C TYR A 63 -5.17 -15.98 15.26
N ASN A 64 -5.99 -14.93 15.13
CA ASN A 64 -6.55 -14.55 13.85
C ASN A 64 -5.47 -14.03 12.87
N PHE A 65 -4.42 -13.38 13.37
CA PHE A 65 -3.24 -13.01 12.59
C PHE A 65 -2.52 -14.25 12.05
N CYS A 66 -2.35 -15.28 12.89
CA CYS A 66 -1.84 -16.59 12.44
C CYS A 66 -2.71 -17.18 11.33
N MET A 67 -4.03 -17.00 11.37
CA MET A 67 -4.97 -17.57 10.38
C MET A 67 -5.01 -16.81 9.06
N PHE A 68 -5.02 -15.48 9.09
CA PHE A 68 -5.32 -14.66 7.91
C PHE A 68 -4.12 -13.82 7.44
N GLY A 69 -3.13 -13.58 8.28
CA GLY A 69 -2.01 -12.69 7.96
C GLY A 69 -0.89 -13.31 7.12
N ARG A 70 -0.84 -14.65 7.01
CA ARG A 70 0.26 -15.38 6.33
C ARG A 70 0.42 -14.99 4.86
N GLY A 71 -0.69 -14.75 4.18
CA GLY A 71 -0.70 -14.36 2.77
C GLY A 71 0.04 -13.04 2.51
N ALA A 72 0.06 -12.13 3.49
CA ALA A 72 0.69 -10.83 3.36
C ALA A 72 2.23 -10.92 3.22
N LEU A 73 2.86 -11.98 3.73
CA LEU A 73 4.30 -12.22 3.55
C LEU A 73 4.72 -12.35 2.09
N ARG A 74 3.82 -12.80 1.20
CA ARG A 74 4.10 -12.89 -0.25
C ARG A 74 3.92 -11.55 -0.96
N LEU A 75 3.25 -10.59 -0.34
CA LEU A 75 2.85 -9.32 -0.94
C LEU A 75 3.74 -8.16 -0.49
N LEU A 76 4.30 -8.24 0.71
CA LEU A 76 5.00 -7.16 1.40
C LEU A 76 6.49 -7.47 1.58
N ASP A 77 7.32 -6.46 1.30
CA ASP A 77 8.73 -6.48 1.70
C ASP A 77 8.87 -6.15 3.20
N ALA A 78 10.10 -6.16 3.72
CA ALA A 78 10.34 -5.95 5.15
C ALA A 78 9.83 -4.59 5.65
N ALA A 79 10.06 -3.50 4.90
CA ALA A 79 9.64 -2.18 5.33
C ALA A 79 8.11 -2.05 5.35
N LYS A 80 7.43 -2.52 4.30
CA LYS A 80 5.95 -2.43 4.21
C LYS A 80 5.24 -3.40 5.13
N TRP A 81 5.92 -4.47 5.56
CA TRP A 81 5.37 -5.41 6.53
C TRP A 81 5.10 -4.71 7.87
N ASP A 82 6.06 -3.93 8.37
CA ASP A 82 5.91 -3.26 9.66
C ASP A 82 4.77 -2.25 9.62
N ASP A 83 4.67 -1.44 8.56
CA ASP A 83 3.55 -0.50 8.34
C ASP A 83 2.19 -1.22 8.30
N TRP A 84 2.14 -2.40 7.67
CA TRP A 84 0.92 -3.18 7.58
C TRP A 84 0.52 -3.79 8.93
N VAL A 85 1.47 -4.30 9.72
CA VAL A 85 1.20 -4.80 11.08
C VAL A 85 0.67 -3.67 11.97
N GLN A 86 1.27 -2.48 11.90
CA GLN A 86 0.76 -1.30 12.62
C GLN A 86 -0.65 -0.92 12.16
N HIS A 87 -0.94 -1.00 10.86
CA HIS A 87 -2.29 -0.78 10.33
C HIS A 87 -3.33 -1.77 10.88
N ILE A 88 -2.95 -3.04 11.05
CA ILE A 88 -3.81 -4.06 11.66
C ILE A 88 -4.10 -3.73 13.13
N LEU A 89 -3.07 -3.39 13.92
CA LEU A 89 -3.25 -2.98 15.33
C LEU A 89 -4.12 -1.73 15.46
N ALA A 90 -3.88 -0.70 14.66
CA ALA A 90 -4.70 0.51 14.64
C ALA A 90 -6.15 0.26 14.17
N THR A 91 -6.38 -0.78 13.37
CA THR A 91 -7.73 -1.21 12.97
C THR A 91 -8.43 -1.94 14.11
N TYR A 92 -7.69 -2.73 14.87
CA TYR A 92 -8.17 -3.38 16.08
C TYR A 92 -8.59 -2.36 17.13
N ASP A 93 -7.76 -1.37 17.43
CA ASP A 93 -8.07 -0.35 18.44
C ASP A 93 -9.35 0.44 18.13
N ARG A 94 -9.64 0.65 16.84
CA ARG A 94 -10.81 1.43 16.37
C ARG A 94 -12.07 0.59 16.13
N GLY A 95 -12.00 -0.72 16.18
CA GLY A 95 -13.18 -1.53 15.86
C GLY A 95 -13.08 -3.04 16.04
N GLY A 96 -12.11 -3.49 16.82
CA GLY A 96 -12.00 -4.85 17.33
C GLY A 96 -11.54 -5.91 16.32
N VAL A 97 -11.63 -7.16 16.76
CA VAL A 97 -11.12 -8.35 16.05
C VAL A 97 -11.72 -8.47 14.66
N LEU A 98 -13.05 -8.30 14.52
CA LEU A 98 -13.73 -8.53 13.24
C LEU A 98 -13.25 -7.59 12.13
N LYS A 99 -13.08 -6.29 12.42
CA LYS A 99 -12.54 -5.35 11.43
C LYS A 99 -11.10 -5.69 11.04
N SER A 100 -10.32 -6.17 12.01
CA SER A 100 -8.92 -6.55 11.79
C SER A 100 -8.81 -7.82 10.95
N ILE A 101 -9.67 -8.82 11.17
CA ILE A 101 -9.78 -10.01 10.31
C ILE A 101 -10.04 -9.60 8.86
N VAL A 102 -11.03 -8.72 8.64
CA VAL A 102 -11.35 -8.22 7.29
C VAL A 102 -10.15 -7.50 6.67
N ALA A 103 -9.44 -6.67 7.44
CA ALA A 103 -8.24 -5.99 6.98
C ALA A 103 -7.11 -6.97 6.62
N MET A 104 -6.91 -8.04 7.40
CA MET A 104 -5.92 -9.08 7.09
C MET A 104 -6.26 -9.84 5.80
N GLN A 105 -7.54 -10.23 5.64
CA GLN A 105 -8.04 -10.91 4.43
C GLN A 105 -7.93 -10.03 3.18
N ARG A 106 -7.99 -8.71 3.35
CA ARG A 106 -7.85 -7.71 2.28
C ARG A 106 -6.44 -7.11 2.19
N ALA A 107 -5.41 -7.87 2.59
CA ALA A 107 -4.02 -7.46 2.38
C ALA A 107 -3.68 -7.07 0.91
N PRO A 108 -4.23 -7.73 -0.13
CA PRO A 108 -4.04 -7.27 -1.52
C PRO A 108 -4.55 -5.85 -1.77
N ASP A 109 -5.70 -5.49 -1.20
CA ASP A 109 -6.29 -4.15 -1.34
C ASP A 109 -5.42 -3.11 -0.63
N TYR A 110 -4.89 -3.43 0.55
CA TYR A 110 -3.94 -2.57 1.25
C TYR A 110 -2.68 -2.31 0.40
N VAL A 111 -2.13 -3.35 -0.21
CA VAL A 111 -0.95 -3.23 -1.09
C VAL A 111 -1.28 -2.38 -2.32
N ALA A 112 -2.46 -2.59 -2.92
CA ALA A 112 -2.92 -1.81 -4.07
C ALA A 112 -3.08 -0.33 -3.72
N ALA A 113 -3.70 -0.02 -2.58
CA ALA A 113 -3.87 1.34 -2.09
C ALA A 113 -2.51 2.01 -1.80
N ALA A 114 -1.60 1.32 -1.10
CA ALA A 114 -0.26 1.84 -0.82
C ALA A 114 0.55 2.10 -2.11
N ARG A 115 0.38 1.27 -3.15
CA ARG A 115 0.96 1.50 -4.47
C ARG A 115 0.34 2.70 -5.17
N ALA A 116 -0.99 2.86 -5.13
CA ALA A 116 -1.68 4.00 -5.72
C ALA A 116 -1.22 5.31 -5.08
N THR A 117 -1.14 5.38 -3.75
CA THR A 117 -0.63 6.56 -3.02
C THR A 117 0.80 6.90 -3.43
N ARG A 118 1.68 5.90 -3.62
CA ARG A 118 3.07 6.13 -4.06
C ARG A 118 3.19 6.47 -5.55
N ALA A 119 2.29 5.96 -6.38
CA ALA A 119 2.23 6.24 -7.80
C ALA A 119 1.56 7.60 -8.09
N GLY A 120 0.76 8.10 -7.15
CA GLY A 120 0.14 9.42 -7.21
C GLY A 120 1.17 10.51 -7.47
N VAL A 121 0.77 11.51 -8.25
CA VAL A 121 1.55 12.71 -8.55
C VAL A 121 0.71 13.90 -8.16
N ALA A 122 1.20 14.72 -7.24
CA ALA A 122 0.55 15.99 -6.93
C ALA A 122 0.96 17.06 -7.96
N LEU A 123 0.00 17.91 -8.36
CA LEU A 123 0.21 18.97 -9.34
C LEU A 123 1.28 19.94 -8.86
N GLU A 124 1.29 20.24 -7.57
CA GLU A 124 2.22 21.17 -6.91
C GLU A 124 3.68 20.76 -7.11
N GLU A 125 3.96 19.45 -7.23
CA GLU A 125 5.30 18.93 -7.49
C GLU A 125 5.81 19.28 -8.90
N LEU A 126 4.92 19.59 -9.84
CA LEU A 126 5.21 19.79 -11.25
C LEU A 126 4.80 21.14 -11.80
N ALA A 127 3.96 21.90 -11.10
CA ALA A 127 3.36 23.13 -11.60
C ALA A 127 4.41 24.08 -12.18
N GLY A 128 5.48 24.35 -11.43
CA GLY A 128 6.58 25.20 -11.91
C GLY A 128 7.27 24.64 -13.16
N ALA A 129 7.59 23.35 -13.22
CA ALA A 129 8.22 22.75 -14.40
C ALA A 129 7.28 22.74 -15.62
N LEU A 130 5.97 22.53 -15.40
CA LEU A 130 4.96 22.55 -16.44
C LEU A 130 4.72 23.95 -16.99
N GLU A 131 4.71 25.00 -16.15
CA GLU A 131 4.58 26.39 -16.61
C GLU A 131 5.74 26.77 -17.56
N HIS A 132 6.97 26.43 -17.20
CA HIS A 132 8.14 26.67 -18.07
C HIS A 132 8.06 25.87 -19.37
N PHE A 133 7.59 24.62 -19.29
CA PHE A 133 7.42 23.77 -20.46
C PHE A 133 6.34 24.33 -21.41
N LEU A 134 5.19 24.75 -20.88
CA LEU A 134 4.13 25.38 -21.67
C LEU A 134 4.56 26.74 -22.23
N LEU A 135 5.33 27.54 -21.49
CA LEU A 135 5.91 28.78 -21.99
C LEU A 135 6.79 28.52 -23.23
N GLY A 136 7.62 27.48 -23.19
CA GLY A 136 8.45 27.07 -24.34
C GLY A 136 7.64 26.64 -25.57
N LEU A 137 6.45 26.05 -25.36
CA LEU A 137 5.55 25.65 -26.45
C LEU A 137 4.70 26.81 -26.99
N ALA A 138 4.15 27.63 -26.09
CA ALA A 138 3.18 28.67 -26.41
C ALA A 138 3.84 29.99 -26.84
N GLY A 139 5.10 30.22 -26.47
CA GLY A 139 5.78 31.51 -26.62
C GLY A 139 5.21 32.62 -25.73
N ARG A 140 4.26 32.29 -24.83
CA ARG A 140 3.64 33.18 -23.84
C ARG A 140 3.44 32.45 -22.52
N PRO A 141 3.42 33.14 -21.38
CA PRO A 141 3.15 32.50 -20.10
C PRO A 141 1.71 31.96 -20.06
N LEU A 142 1.57 30.72 -19.60
CA LEU A 142 0.29 30.13 -19.21
C LEU A 142 0.38 29.74 -17.74
N LYS A 143 -0.64 30.12 -16.95
CA LYS A 143 -0.70 29.77 -15.53
C LYS A 143 -1.18 28.34 -15.37
N ILE A 144 -0.78 27.69 -14.29
CA ILE A 144 -1.33 26.39 -13.90
C ILE A 144 -2.07 26.51 -12.58
N ALA A 145 -3.29 25.95 -12.53
CA ALA A 145 -4.11 25.96 -11.33
C ALA A 145 -4.79 24.60 -11.13
N PRO A 146 -5.06 24.20 -9.87
CA PRO A 146 -5.82 22.99 -9.59
C PRO A 146 -7.31 23.17 -9.90
N ALA A 147 -7.95 22.12 -10.42
CA ALA A 147 -9.40 21.99 -10.56
C ALA A 147 -9.83 20.51 -10.43
N GLU A 148 -11.13 20.24 -10.27
CA GLU A 148 -11.64 18.87 -10.20
C GLU A 148 -11.48 18.12 -11.54
N THR A 149 -11.70 18.82 -12.64
CA THR A 149 -11.55 18.30 -14.00
C THR A 149 -10.60 19.19 -14.80
N ALA A 150 -10.01 18.63 -15.87
CA ALA A 150 -9.05 19.34 -16.70
C ALA A 150 -9.77 20.25 -17.71
N TRP A 151 -9.42 21.54 -17.75
CA TRP A 151 -9.98 22.53 -18.70
C TRP A 151 -9.07 23.76 -18.82
N THR A 152 -9.37 24.69 -19.71
CA THR A 152 -8.62 25.95 -19.84
C THR A 152 -9.52 27.12 -20.21
N ASP A 153 -9.22 28.31 -19.68
CA ASP A 153 -9.80 29.58 -20.11
C ASP A 153 -8.92 30.32 -21.14
N THR A 154 -7.95 29.61 -21.73
CA THR A 154 -6.88 30.09 -22.63
C THR A 154 -5.72 30.85 -21.97
N GLU A 155 -5.86 31.35 -20.75
CA GLU A 155 -4.79 32.01 -19.99
C GLU A 155 -4.21 31.10 -18.89
N THR A 156 -5.07 30.24 -18.35
CA THR A 156 -4.81 29.29 -17.27
C THR A 156 -5.17 27.88 -17.73
N VAL A 157 -4.28 26.94 -17.48
CA VAL A 157 -4.49 25.52 -17.67
C VAL A 157 -4.86 24.92 -16.31
N TYR A 158 -6.12 24.51 -16.19
CA TYR A 158 -6.65 23.91 -14.97
C TYR A 158 -6.49 22.38 -15.03
N LEU A 159 -5.82 21.81 -14.04
CA LEU A 159 -5.48 20.38 -13.98
C LEU A 159 -5.95 19.77 -12.65
N PRO A 160 -6.21 18.45 -12.60
CA PRO A 160 -6.42 17.75 -11.34
C PRO A 160 -5.29 18.01 -10.34
N ALA A 161 -5.64 18.29 -9.08
CA ALA A 161 -4.66 18.52 -8.01
C ALA A 161 -3.76 17.30 -7.77
N ALA A 162 -4.24 16.09 -8.08
CA ALA A 162 -3.42 14.88 -8.10
C ALA A 162 -3.87 13.92 -9.21
N VAL A 163 -2.93 13.12 -9.71
CA VAL A 163 -3.19 12.05 -10.69
C VAL A 163 -2.68 10.72 -10.15
N GLU A 164 -3.58 9.75 -9.99
CA GLU A 164 -3.29 8.41 -9.48
C GLU A 164 -3.84 7.30 -10.40
N ARG A 165 -4.01 7.61 -11.69
CA ARG A 165 -4.66 6.72 -12.67
C ARG A 165 -3.93 5.40 -12.91
N PHE A 166 -2.60 5.42 -12.86
CA PHE A 166 -1.74 4.28 -13.10
C PHE A 166 -0.98 3.87 -11.84
N GLY A 167 -0.66 2.58 -11.70
CA GLY A 167 0.19 2.07 -10.62
C GLY A 167 1.68 2.42 -10.74
N GLU A 168 2.06 3.15 -11.79
CA GLU A 168 3.43 3.59 -12.06
C GLU A 168 3.48 5.12 -12.07
N ARG A 169 4.29 5.71 -11.19
CA ARG A 169 4.38 7.16 -11.02
C ARG A 169 4.74 7.89 -12.30
N GLU A 170 5.68 7.35 -13.08
CA GLU A 170 6.11 7.95 -14.34
C GLU A 170 4.96 8.06 -15.36
N ARG A 171 4.04 7.09 -15.40
CA ARG A 171 2.86 7.17 -16.28
C ARG A 171 1.88 8.24 -15.82
N ASN A 172 1.73 8.45 -14.51
CA ASN A 172 0.92 9.54 -13.98
C ASN A 172 1.56 10.92 -14.27
N LEU A 173 2.89 11.03 -14.20
CA LEU A 173 3.63 12.22 -14.64
C LEU A 173 3.36 12.52 -16.12
N HIS A 174 3.47 11.50 -16.97
CA HIS A 174 3.20 11.63 -18.41
C HIS A 174 1.74 11.99 -18.70
N LEU A 175 0.78 11.41 -17.97
CA LEU A 175 -0.63 11.76 -18.11
C LEU A 175 -0.87 13.24 -17.79
N LEU A 176 -0.33 13.75 -16.67
CA LEU A 176 -0.48 15.16 -16.31
C LEU A 176 0.11 16.09 -17.38
N LYS A 177 1.32 15.77 -17.88
CA LYS A 177 1.97 16.51 -18.98
C LYS A 177 1.14 16.47 -20.27
N ALA A 178 0.67 15.29 -20.66
CA ALA A 178 -0.13 15.12 -21.88
C ALA A 178 -1.44 15.90 -21.81
N THR A 179 -2.12 15.90 -20.67
CA THR A 179 -3.32 16.72 -20.44
C THR A 179 -3.01 18.20 -20.56
N ALA A 180 -1.92 18.68 -19.96
CA ALA A 180 -1.52 20.09 -20.06
C ALA A 180 -1.23 20.51 -21.50
N VAL A 181 -0.49 19.69 -22.26
CA VAL A 181 -0.19 19.94 -23.68
C VAL A 181 -1.46 19.88 -24.52
N HIS A 182 -2.36 18.96 -24.22
CA HIS A 182 -3.64 18.85 -24.93
C HIS A 182 -4.48 20.12 -24.77
N LEU A 183 -4.61 20.63 -23.54
CA LEU A 183 -5.34 21.87 -23.25
C LEU A 183 -4.67 23.09 -23.92
N TRP A 184 -3.34 23.16 -23.91
CA TRP A 184 -2.60 24.17 -24.67
C TRP A 184 -2.92 24.10 -26.17
N ALA A 185 -2.89 22.89 -26.75
CA ALA A 185 -3.17 22.70 -28.17
C ALA A 185 -4.62 23.06 -28.52
N GLN A 186 -5.60 22.73 -27.65
CA GLN A 186 -6.99 23.14 -27.82
C GLN A 186 -7.13 24.67 -27.86
N ALA A 187 -6.45 25.38 -26.95
CA ALA A 187 -6.46 26.85 -26.92
C ALA A 187 -5.76 27.47 -28.14
N TRP A 188 -4.69 26.85 -28.64
CA TRP A 188 -3.92 27.36 -29.77
C TRP A 188 -4.57 27.11 -31.13
N PHE A 189 -5.09 25.90 -31.35
CA PHE A 189 -5.66 25.47 -32.63
C PHE A 189 -7.19 25.60 -32.70
N GLY A 190 -7.85 25.91 -31.59
CA GLY A 190 -9.30 26.14 -31.54
C GLY A 190 -10.13 24.87 -31.69
N THR A 191 -9.63 23.72 -31.24
CA THR A 191 -10.36 22.45 -31.27
C THR A 191 -11.13 22.27 -29.96
N TRP A 192 -12.46 22.44 -30.02
CA TRP A 192 -13.37 22.36 -28.86
C TRP A 192 -14.35 21.20 -29.00
#